data_AF-A0A6L3F744-F1
#
_entry.id   AF-A0A6L3F744-F1
#
_cell.length_a   1.000
_cell.length_b   1.000
_cell.length_c   1.000
_cell.angle_alpha   90.00
_cell.angle_beta   90.00
_cell.angle_gamma   90.00
#
_symmetry.space_group_name_H-M   'P 1'
#
loop_
_entity.id
_entity.type
_entity.pdbx_description
1 polymer ?
#
loop_
_entity_poly.entity_id
_entity_poly.type
_entity_poly.pdbx_seq_one_letter_code
_entity_poly.pdbx_strand_id
1 'polypeptide(L)'
;MEISFVDPLEIVLVLITLYISTSNSVQRIIRFYRIQSVLLAIITGLTVFGKWAEYPARGEQLGTLGLALLVMVLPLMLAGFIEPVLVRATVSSGGWLRVDMEVKRAARRIWRRNEKVTAAKAQELFGFIGLVILAVLVAFQLDAARGFRIGLMVSLTLHLVGLYNMVVKRDLISQVIGLLIMDHGLYLAVVKVVEIPFPAALFVLGLLFYTLITIAILVFMLPMVRRLTGSINLDEIAKESFLEG
;
A
#
# COMPACT_ATOMS: atom_id res chain seq x y z
N MET A 1 -23.60 6.53 21.74
CA MET A 1 -22.76 6.67 20.52
C MET A 1 -21.65 5.65 20.64
N GLU A 2 -21.79 4.48 20.02
CA GLU A 2 -20.79 3.41 20.15
C GLU A 2 -19.64 3.68 19.19
N ILE A 3 -18.42 3.72 19.72
CA ILE A 3 -17.18 3.74 18.93
C ILE A 3 -16.93 2.30 18.52
N SER A 4 -16.82 2.04 17.22
CA SER A 4 -16.46 0.69 16.77
C SER A 4 -15.01 0.42 17.18
N PHE A 5 -14.70 -0.80 17.62
CA PHE A 5 -13.33 -1.23 17.89
C PHE A 5 -12.39 -1.08 16.68
N VAL A 6 -12.94 -0.95 15.48
CA VAL A 6 -12.17 -0.81 14.23
C VAL A 6 -11.73 0.65 13.98
N ASP A 7 -12.47 1.64 14.48
CA ASP A 7 -12.20 3.06 14.19
C ASP A 7 -10.78 3.51 14.63
N PRO A 8 -10.27 3.13 15.83
CA PRO A 8 -8.91 3.48 16.23
C PRO A 8 -7.85 2.86 15.34
N LEU A 9 -8.07 1.62 14.85
CA LEU A 9 -7.13 0.92 13.97
C LEU A 9 -7.02 1.62 12.61
N GLU A 10 -8.14 2.13 12.09
CA GLU A 10 -8.17 2.90 10.85
C GLU A 10 -7.40 4.23 10.98
N ILE A 11 -7.49 4.90 12.13
CA ILE A 11 -6.66 6.09 12.41
C ILE A 11 -5.18 5.71 12.44
N VAL A 12 -4.81 4.61 13.09
CA VAL A 12 -3.43 4.10 13.10
C VAL A 12 -2.95 3.82 11.67
N LEU A 13 -3.81 3.31 10.79
CA LEU A 13 -3.50 3.08 9.38
C LEU A 13 -3.15 4.40 8.66
N VAL A 14 -3.90 5.47 8.90
CA VAL A 14 -3.60 6.81 8.36
C VAL A 14 -2.28 7.35 8.90
N LEU A 15 -2.01 7.19 10.21
CA LEU A 15 -0.76 7.63 10.83
C LEU A 15 0.47 6.88 10.29
N ILE A 16 0.35 5.57 10.06
CA ILE A 16 1.40 4.78 9.41
C ILE A 16 1.64 5.29 7.99
N THR A 17 0.57 5.65 7.27
CA THR A 17 0.67 6.20 5.90
C THR A 17 1.38 7.55 5.88
N LEU A 18 1.08 8.42 6.84
CA LEU A 18 1.81 9.67 7.07
C LEU A 18 3.30 9.41 7.30
N TYR A 19 3.60 8.43 8.16
CA TYR A 19 4.99 8.06 8.45
C TYR A 19 5.71 7.55 7.19
N ILE A 20 5.05 6.72 6.39
CA ILE A 20 5.61 6.23 5.11
C ILE A 20 5.88 7.41 4.17
N SER A 21 4.91 8.31 4.01
CA SER A 21 5.02 9.48 3.12
C SER A 21 6.17 10.41 3.50
N THR A 22 6.35 10.65 4.80
CA THR A 22 7.41 11.53 5.32
C THR A 22 8.76 10.85 5.46
N SER A 23 8.84 9.53 5.30
CA SER A 23 10.10 8.81 5.38
C SER A 23 10.93 8.98 4.11
N ASN A 24 12.24 9.16 4.30
CA ASN A 24 13.21 9.16 3.20
C ASN A 24 14.05 7.89 3.16
N SER A 25 13.85 6.99 4.11
CA SER A 25 14.55 5.71 4.16
C SER A 25 13.70 4.61 3.55
N VAL A 26 14.16 4.06 2.42
CA VAL A 26 13.50 2.93 1.74
C VAL A 26 13.27 1.76 2.70
N GLN A 27 14.22 1.50 3.61
CA GLN A 27 14.08 0.43 4.61
C GLN A 27 12.92 0.68 5.58
N ARG A 28 12.76 1.92 6.03
CA ARG A 28 11.64 2.30 6.91
C ARG A 28 10.33 2.23 6.15
N ILE A 29 10.28 2.77 4.93
CA ILE A 29 9.10 2.70 4.05
C ILE A 29 8.63 1.25 3.91
N ILE A 30 9.52 0.32 3.53
CA ILE A 30 9.18 -1.11 3.38
C ILE A 30 8.68 -1.69 4.70
N ARG A 31 9.35 -1.42 5.82
CA ARG A 31 8.95 -1.95 7.14
C ARG A 31 7.56 -1.47 7.55
N PHE A 32 7.29 -0.18 7.43
CA PHE A 32 6.01 0.41 7.81
C PHE A 32 4.89 0.01 6.85
N TYR A 33 5.18 -0.14 5.56
CA TYR A 33 4.25 -0.71 4.60
C TYR A 33 3.83 -2.15 4.99
N ARG A 34 4.78 -3.01 5.39
CA ARG A 34 4.45 -4.36 5.89
C ARG A 34 3.54 -4.32 7.12
N ILE A 35 3.79 -3.41 8.06
CA ILE A 35 2.94 -3.22 9.24
C ILE A 35 1.55 -2.74 8.81
N GLN A 36 1.47 -1.79 7.88
CA GLN A 36 0.22 -1.29 7.31
C GLN A 36 -0.59 -2.41 6.65
N SER A 37 0.05 -3.28 5.87
CA SER A 37 -0.61 -4.42 5.23
C SER A 37 -1.17 -5.43 6.25
N VAL A 38 -0.42 -5.73 7.32
CA VAL A 38 -0.92 -6.60 8.41
C VAL A 38 -2.09 -5.93 9.12
N LEU A 39 -1.99 -4.64 9.43
CA LEU A 39 -3.05 -3.89 10.08
C LEU A 39 -4.32 -3.85 9.21
N LEU A 40 -4.17 -3.66 7.89
CA LEU A 40 -5.27 -3.72 6.94
C LEU A 40 -5.95 -5.09 6.93
N ALA A 41 -5.18 -6.18 6.95
CA ALA A 41 -5.75 -7.53 7.06
C ALA A 41 -6.57 -7.72 8.34
N ILE A 42 -6.08 -7.18 9.47
CA ILE A 42 -6.78 -7.23 10.77
C ILE A 42 -8.07 -6.41 10.70
N ILE A 43 -8.02 -5.15 10.28
CA ILE A 43 -9.18 -4.26 10.11
C ILE A 43 -10.25 -4.93 9.26
N THR A 44 -9.81 -5.52 8.15
CA THR A 44 -10.71 -6.17 7.20
C THR A 44 -11.32 -7.44 7.78
N GLY A 45 -10.51 -8.30 8.39
CA GLY A 45 -10.99 -9.51 9.04
C GLY A 45 -12.02 -9.21 10.13
N LEU A 46 -11.75 -8.21 10.98
CA LEU A 46 -12.68 -7.75 12.02
C LEU A 46 -13.97 -7.19 11.41
N THR A 47 -13.87 -6.41 10.32
CA THR A 47 -15.04 -5.83 9.65
C THR A 47 -15.93 -6.91 9.05
N VAL A 48 -15.34 -7.88 8.35
CA VAL A 48 -16.11 -8.97 7.74
C VAL A 48 -16.67 -9.90 8.81
N PHE A 49 -15.92 -10.19 9.87
CA PHE A 49 -16.40 -11.00 10.99
C PHE A 49 -17.56 -10.33 11.74
N GLY A 50 -17.49 -9.01 11.95
CA GLY A 50 -18.59 -8.24 12.53
C GLY A 50 -19.87 -8.33 11.70
N LYS A 51 -19.76 -8.13 10.38
CA LYS A 51 -20.89 -8.32 9.44
C LYS A 51 -21.43 -9.74 9.47
N TRP A 52 -20.57 -10.76 9.57
CA TRP A 52 -20.99 -12.16 9.64
C TRP A 52 -21.78 -12.46 10.93
N ALA A 53 -21.37 -11.91 12.08
CA ALA A 53 -22.05 -12.09 13.35
C ALA A 53 -23.46 -11.47 13.39
N GLU A 54 -23.69 -10.39 12.63
CA GLU A 54 -25.00 -9.71 12.55
C GLU A 54 -26.03 -10.47 11.69
N TYR A 55 -25.59 -11.27 10.70
CA TYR A 55 -26.49 -11.93 9.73
C TYR A 55 -26.32 -13.46 9.65
N PRO A 56 -26.51 -14.22 10.76
CA PRO A 56 -26.29 -15.67 10.78
C PRO A 56 -27.31 -16.49 9.97
N ALA A 57 -28.44 -15.92 9.53
CA ALA A 57 -29.56 -16.72 9.00
C ALA A 57 -29.62 -16.86 7.46
N ARG A 58 -28.75 -16.21 6.68
CA ARG A 58 -28.77 -16.34 5.21
C ARG A 58 -27.80 -17.44 4.75
N GLY A 59 -28.27 -18.38 3.93
CA GLY A 59 -27.49 -19.48 3.33
C GLY A 59 -26.30 -19.06 2.44
N GLU A 60 -25.89 -17.80 2.49
CA GLU A 60 -24.71 -17.23 1.81
C GLU A 60 -23.43 -17.28 2.67
N GLN A 61 -23.47 -17.90 3.85
CA GLN A 61 -22.35 -17.94 4.81
C GLN A 61 -21.03 -18.43 4.20
N LEU A 62 -21.06 -19.46 3.36
CA LEU A 62 -19.88 -20.01 2.69
C LEU A 62 -19.22 -18.97 1.74
N GLY A 63 -20.02 -18.17 1.06
CA GLY A 63 -19.54 -17.09 0.19
C GLY A 63 -18.89 -15.96 0.99
N THR A 64 -19.48 -15.59 2.13
CA THR A 64 -18.94 -14.52 2.99
C THR A 64 -17.62 -14.90 3.66
N LEU A 65 -17.45 -16.15 4.08
CA LEU A 65 -16.19 -16.64 4.64
C LEU A 65 -15.09 -16.76 3.59
N GLY A 66 -15.43 -17.24 2.39
CA GLY A 66 -14.51 -17.26 1.25
C GLY A 66 -14.04 -15.86 0.88
N LEU A 67 -14.96 -14.90 0.84
CA LEU A 67 -14.63 -13.49 0.64
C LEU A 67 -13.76 -12.96 1.78
N ALA A 68 -14.10 -13.22 3.05
CA ALA A 68 -13.30 -12.80 4.19
C ALA A 68 -11.85 -13.27 4.08
N LEU A 69 -11.67 -14.56 3.76
CA LEU A 69 -10.37 -15.17 3.62
C LEU A 69 -9.60 -14.61 2.43
N LEU A 70 -10.24 -14.52 1.26
CA LEU A 70 -9.64 -13.87 0.09
C LEU A 70 -9.19 -12.44 0.42
N VAL A 71 -10.01 -11.74 1.18
CA VAL A 71 -9.79 -10.34 1.53
C VAL A 71 -8.74 -10.19 2.67
N MET A 72 -8.47 -11.21 3.46
CA MET A 72 -7.35 -11.15 4.41
C MET A 72 -6.03 -11.58 3.76
N VAL A 73 -6.09 -12.50 2.79
CA VAL A 73 -4.91 -13.10 2.17
C VAL A 73 -4.10 -12.08 1.37
N LEU A 74 -4.73 -11.18 0.61
CA LEU A 74 -3.99 -10.24 -0.24
C LEU A 74 -3.05 -9.32 0.58
N PRO A 75 -3.50 -8.57 1.61
CA PRO A 75 -2.59 -7.74 2.39
C PRO A 75 -1.54 -8.56 3.14
N LEU A 76 -1.88 -9.75 3.64
CA LEU A 76 -0.90 -10.64 4.30
C LEU A 76 0.17 -11.14 3.33
N MET A 77 -0.23 -11.47 2.10
CA MET A 77 0.69 -11.83 1.02
C MET A 77 1.63 -10.65 0.74
N LEU A 78 1.11 -9.43 0.57
CA LEU A 78 1.95 -8.24 0.38
C LEU A 78 2.91 -8.01 1.54
N ALA A 79 2.45 -8.16 2.79
CA ALA A 79 3.28 -8.04 3.98
C ALA A 79 4.44 -9.05 4.02
N GLY A 80 4.24 -10.27 3.50
CA GLY A 80 5.24 -11.33 3.45
C GLY A 80 6.21 -11.19 2.27
N PHE A 81 5.69 -10.86 1.09
CA PHE A 81 6.43 -10.96 -0.17
C PHE A 81 7.11 -9.66 -0.61
N ILE A 82 6.64 -8.49 -0.19
CA ILE A 82 7.14 -7.21 -0.71
C ILE A 82 8.65 -6.99 -0.47
N GLU A 83 9.16 -7.27 0.74
CA GLU A 83 10.58 -7.09 1.04
C GLU A 83 11.46 -8.08 0.26
N PRO A 84 11.19 -9.40 0.24
CA PRO A 84 11.92 -10.34 -0.60
C PRO A 84 11.95 -9.96 -2.09
N VAL A 85 10.79 -9.56 -2.62
CA VAL A 85 10.60 -9.13 -4.02
C VAL A 85 11.48 -7.91 -4.32
N LEU A 86 11.42 -6.87 -3.49
CA LEU A 86 12.21 -5.65 -3.66
C LEU A 86 13.71 -5.89 -3.50
N VAL A 87 14.13 -6.74 -2.55
CA VAL A 87 15.54 -7.12 -2.37
C VAL A 87 16.10 -7.76 -3.64
N ARG A 88 15.34 -8.70 -4.23
CA ARG A 88 15.75 -9.38 -5.47
C ARG A 88 15.78 -8.45 -6.66
N ALA A 89 14.71 -7.69 -6.84
CA ALA A 89 14.60 -6.69 -7.90
C ALA A 89 15.79 -5.72 -7.83
N THR A 90 16.22 -5.37 -6.61
CA THR A 90 17.37 -4.49 -6.41
C THR A 90 18.69 -5.16 -6.82
N VAL A 91 19.02 -6.37 -6.36
CA VAL A 91 20.38 -6.94 -6.49
C VAL A 91 20.60 -7.75 -7.78
N SER A 92 19.54 -8.16 -8.49
CA SER A 92 19.65 -8.93 -9.74
C SER A 92 20.49 -10.23 -9.59
N SER A 93 20.36 -10.98 -8.49
CA SER A 93 21.12 -12.20 -8.25
C SER A 93 20.26 -13.39 -7.78
N GLY A 94 20.47 -14.58 -8.37
CA GLY A 94 20.07 -15.90 -7.84
C GLY A 94 18.60 -16.33 -8.05
N GLY A 95 18.31 -17.60 -7.72
CA GLY A 95 16.99 -18.24 -7.89
C GLY A 95 15.93 -17.80 -6.87
N TRP A 96 14.65 -17.74 -7.28
CA TRP A 96 13.53 -16.95 -6.70
C TRP A 96 13.11 -17.24 -5.24
N LEU A 97 13.47 -18.40 -4.69
CA LEU A 97 12.90 -18.88 -3.42
C LEU A 97 13.72 -18.55 -2.16
N ARG A 98 15.04 -18.31 -2.27
CA ARG A 98 15.91 -18.03 -1.12
C ARG A 98 16.61 -16.68 -1.23
N VAL A 99 16.25 -15.75 -0.36
CA VAL A 99 16.94 -14.46 -0.20
C VAL A 99 17.94 -14.60 0.93
N ASP A 100 19.20 -14.84 0.56
CA ASP A 100 20.27 -14.98 1.55
C ASP A 100 20.54 -13.64 2.25
N MET A 101 21.09 -13.73 3.47
CA MET A 101 21.42 -12.54 4.26
C MET A 101 22.43 -11.62 3.56
N GLU A 102 23.29 -12.18 2.70
CA GLU A 102 24.24 -11.40 1.90
C GLU A 102 23.55 -10.55 0.84
N VAL A 103 22.59 -11.14 0.09
CA VAL A 103 21.78 -10.43 -0.90
C VAL A 103 20.97 -9.32 -0.21
N LYS A 104 20.39 -9.62 0.95
CA LYS A 104 19.66 -8.64 1.76
C LYS A 104 20.55 -7.48 2.22
N ARG A 105 21.78 -7.76 2.65
CA ARG A 105 22.77 -6.73 3.02
C ARG A 105 23.21 -5.90 1.81
N ALA A 106 23.39 -6.52 0.65
CA ALA A 106 23.73 -5.83 -0.60
C ALA A 106 22.62 -4.85 -1.01
N ALA A 107 21.35 -5.29 -1.04
CA ALA A 107 20.20 -4.43 -1.33
C ALA A 107 20.15 -3.22 -0.36
N ARG A 108 20.29 -3.48 0.94
CA ARG A 108 20.28 -2.43 1.97
C ARG A 108 21.42 -1.42 1.84
N ARG A 109 22.57 -1.81 1.31
CA ARG A 109 23.67 -0.87 1.01
C ARG A 109 23.31 0.03 -0.17
N ILE A 110 22.72 -0.53 -1.22
CA ILE A 110 22.25 0.23 -2.39
C ILE A 110 21.15 1.22 -1.98
N TRP A 111 20.18 0.78 -1.18
CA TRP A 111 19.11 1.64 -0.69
C TRP A 111 19.67 2.81 0.13
N ARG A 112 20.57 2.54 1.09
CA ARG A 112 21.18 3.60 1.92
C ARG A 112 22.02 4.59 1.11
N ARG A 113 22.71 4.13 0.07
CA ARG A 113 23.48 5.02 -0.82
C ARG A 113 22.58 6.00 -1.58
N ASN A 114 21.34 5.59 -1.86
CA ASN A 114 20.34 6.41 -2.55
C ASN A 114 19.46 7.23 -1.59
N GLU A 115 19.61 7.07 -0.27
CA GLU A 115 18.95 7.92 0.71
C GLU A 115 19.58 9.32 0.63
N LYS A 116 18.96 10.22 -0.14
CA LYS A 116 19.28 11.64 -0.06
C LYS A 116 18.89 12.10 1.34
N VAL A 117 19.82 12.76 2.04
CA VAL A 117 19.54 13.45 3.32
C VAL A 117 18.74 14.71 3.01
N THR A 118 17.52 14.53 2.52
CA THR A 118 16.53 15.59 2.52
C THR A 118 15.90 15.58 3.90
N ALA A 119 16.07 16.66 4.66
CA ALA A 119 15.17 16.90 5.79
C ALA A 119 13.74 16.84 5.21
N ALA A 120 12.84 16.07 5.83
CA ALA A 120 11.44 16.05 5.43
C ALA A 120 10.97 17.51 5.37
N LYS A 121 10.76 18.02 4.15
CA LYS A 121 10.45 19.44 4.00
C LYS A 121 9.08 19.64 4.62
N ALA A 122 8.88 20.71 5.39
CA ALA A 122 7.57 21.06 5.95
C ALA A 122 6.46 20.99 4.88
N GLN A 123 6.80 21.30 3.63
CA GLN A 123 5.96 21.13 2.45
C GLN A 123 5.36 19.72 2.28
N GLU A 124 6.12 18.65 2.56
CA GLU A 124 5.62 17.27 2.49
C GLU A 124 4.52 17.01 3.51
N LEU A 125 4.71 17.50 4.74
CA LEU A 125 3.73 17.38 5.80
C LEU A 125 2.46 18.19 5.51
N PHE A 126 2.61 19.43 5.03
CA PHE A 126 1.47 20.26 4.62
C PHE A 126 0.69 19.64 3.47
N GLY A 127 1.37 19.07 2.47
CA GLY A 127 0.75 18.34 1.37
C GLY A 127 -0.09 17.18 1.88
N PHE A 128 0.47 16.34 2.77
CA PHE A 128 -0.27 15.24 3.37
C PHE A 128 -1.50 15.74 4.16
N ILE A 129 -1.33 16.70 5.06
CA ILE A 129 -2.43 17.22 5.90
C ILE A 129 -3.55 17.79 5.02
N GLY A 130 -3.21 18.52 3.97
CA GLY A 130 -4.17 19.04 3.00
C GLY A 130 -5.01 17.94 2.34
N LEU A 131 -4.37 16.82 1.96
CA LEU A 131 -5.07 15.68 1.36
C LEU A 131 -5.98 14.95 2.36
N VAL A 132 -5.56 14.82 3.62
CA VAL A 132 -6.42 14.26 4.68
C VAL A 132 -7.64 15.14 4.92
N ILE A 133 -7.45 16.46 5.02
CA ILE A 133 -8.56 17.41 5.17
C ILE A 133 -9.53 17.28 4.00
N LEU A 134 -9.01 17.21 2.77
CA LEU A 134 -9.85 17.00 1.59
C LEU A 134 -10.65 15.70 1.67
N ALA A 135 -10.03 14.59 2.05
CA ALA A 135 -10.71 13.31 2.24
C ALA A 135 -11.80 13.36 3.31
N VAL A 136 -11.55 14.06 4.43
CA VAL A 136 -12.54 14.31 5.49
C VAL A 136 -13.72 15.11 4.95
N LEU A 137 -13.47 16.21 4.25
CA LEU A 137 -14.52 17.07 3.70
C LEU A 137 -15.42 16.29 2.74
N VAL A 138 -14.84 15.51 1.84
CA VAL A 138 -15.60 14.69 0.88
C VAL A 138 -16.42 13.63 1.62
N ALA A 139 -15.82 12.90 2.57
CA ALA A 139 -16.50 11.80 3.24
C ALA A 139 -17.65 12.27 4.15
N PHE A 140 -17.51 13.42 4.80
CA PHE A 140 -18.52 13.95 5.72
C PHE A 140 -19.61 14.81 5.07
N GLN A 141 -19.50 15.11 3.78
CA GLN A 141 -20.60 15.71 3.01
C GLN A 141 -21.70 14.70 2.66
N LEU A 142 -21.42 13.40 2.74
CA LEU A 142 -22.40 12.36 2.44
C LEU A 142 -23.30 12.08 3.65
N ASP A 143 -24.61 12.06 3.40
CA ASP A 143 -25.59 11.59 4.37
C ASP A 143 -25.61 10.06 4.43
N ALA A 144 -24.64 9.51 5.17
CA ALA A 144 -24.41 8.08 5.29
C ALA A 144 -24.13 7.68 6.75
N ALA A 145 -24.11 6.38 7.03
CA ALA A 145 -23.74 5.88 8.35
C ALA A 145 -22.31 6.29 8.75
N ARG A 146 -22.05 6.44 10.05
CA ARG A 146 -20.72 6.86 10.54
C ARG A 146 -19.60 5.94 10.07
N GLY A 147 -19.78 4.61 10.17
CA GLY A 147 -18.78 3.64 9.74
C GLY A 147 -18.46 3.74 8.24
N PHE A 148 -19.47 4.04 7.42
CA PHE A 148 -19.28 4.32 6.00
C PHE A 148 -18.42 5.57 5.79
N ARG A 149 -18.74 6.68 6.47
CA ARG A 149 -17.96 7.93 6.37
C ARG A 149 -16.50 7.76 6.79
N ILE A 150 -16.24 7.05 7.89
CA ILE A 150 -14.86 6.81 8.36
C ILE A 150 -14.12 5.92 7.36
N GLY A 151 -14.72 4.81 6.90
CA GLY A 151 -14.12 3.93 5.90
C GLY A 151 -13.82 4.65 4.58
N LEU A 152 -14.73 5.54 4.14
CA LEU A 152 -14.52 6.36 2.96
C LEU A 152 -13.39 7.40 3.16
N MET A 153 -13.37 8.09 4.30
CA MET A 153 -12.32 9.04 4.65
C MET A 153 -10.94 8.39 4.62
N VAL A 154 -10.80 7.21 5.26
CA VAL A 154 -9.52 6.49 5.31
C VAL A 154 -9.11 5.96 3.93
N SER A 155 -10.03 5.34 3.19
CA SER A 155 -9.73 4.85 1.84
C SER A 155 -9.31 5.98 0.89
N LEU A 156 -10.01 7.12 0.89
CA LEU A 156 -9.63 8.30 0.12
C LEU A 156 -8.27 8.87 0.56
N THR A 157 -8.02 8.92 1.87
CA THR A 157 -6.72 9.36 2.40
C THR A 157 -5.59 8.49 1.88
N LEU A 158 -5.72 7.17 1.99
CA LEU A 158 -4.71 6.22 1.48
C LEU A 158 -4.49 6.40 -0.02
N HIS A 159 -5.58 6.54 -0.79
CA HIS A 159 -5.52 6.70 -2.23
C HIS A 159 -4.79 7.99 -2.65
N LEU A 160 -5.21 9.13 -2.08
CA LEU A 160 -4.63 10.45 -2.35
C LEU A 160 -3.17 10.53 -1.91
N VAL A 161 -2.82 9.96 -0.75
CA VAL A 161 -1.44 9.97 -0.27
C VAL A 161 -0.56 9.04 -1.09
N GLY A 162 -1.08 7.89 -1.52
CA GLY A 162 -0.40 7.01 -2.47
C GLY A 162 -0.01 7.75 -3.75
N LEU A 163 -0.99 8.46 -4.34
CA LEU A 163 -0.77 9.31 -5.52
C LEU A 163 0.25 10.43 -5.24
N TYR A 164 0.13 11.13 -4.11
CA TYR A 164 1.05 12.18 -3.71
C TYR A 164 2.49 11.67 -3.58
N ASN A 165 2.67 10.50 -2.96
CA ASN A 165 3.99 9.88 -2.83
C ASN A 165 4.60 9.57 -4.19
N MET A 166 3.81 9.14 -5.18
CA MET A 166 4.30 8.90 -6.53
C MET A 166 4.78 10.17 -7.23
N VAL A 167 4.12 11.32 -6.96
CA VAL A 167 4.50 12.63 -7.53
C VAL A 167 5.75 13.18 -6.85
N VAL A 168 5.86 13.04 -5.53
CA VAL A 168 6.94 13.67 -4.74
C VAL A 168 8.20 12.81 -4.68
N LYS A 169 8.06 11.50 -4.49
CA LYS A 169 9.21 10.61 -4.35
C LYS A 169 9.78 10.30 -5.73
N ARG A 170 11.10 10.43 -5.84
CA ARG A 170 11.85 10.25 -7.08
C ARG A 170 12.53 8.89 -7.18
N ASP A 171 12.42 8.02 -6.19
CA ASP A 171 12.93 6.66 -6.27
C ASP A 171 11.84 5.66 -6.67
N LEU A 172 12.19 4.73 -7.56
CA LEU A 172 11.26 3.73 -8.10
C LEU A 172 10.58 2.89 -7.00
N ILE A 173 11.30 2.58 -5.91
CA ILE A 173 10.77 1.75 -4.82
C ILE A 173 9.66 2.49 -4.07
N SER A 174 9.88 3.76 -3.72
CA SER A 174 8.86 4.56 -3.05
C SER A 174 7.66 4.84 -3.94
N GLN A 175 7.84 4.96 -5.27
CA GLN A 175 6.72 5.06 -6.20
C GLN A 175 5.85 3.80 -6.19
N VAL A 176 6.47 2.62 -6.21
CA VAL A 176 5.75 1.34 -6.11
C VAL A 176 5.03 1.25 -4.77
N ILE A 177 5.68 1.61 -3.67
CA ILE A 177 5.01 1.58 -2.36
C ILE A 177 3.85 2.58 -2.33
N GLY A 178 3.98 3.76 -2.95
CA GLY A 178 2.88 4.70 -3.15
C GLY A 178 1.70 4.08 -3.89
N LEU A 179 1.97 3.37 -4.99
CA LEU A 179 0.96 2.64 -5.75
C LEU A 179 0.29 1.53 -4.93
N LEU A 180 1.06 0.77 -4.14
CA LEU A 180 0.52 -0.27 -3.27
C LEU A 180 -0.31 0.29 -2.09
N ILE A 181 0.04 1.47 -1.57
CA ILE A 181 -0.77 2.20 -0.59
C ILE A 181 -2.10 2.63 -1.22
N MET A 182 -2.07 3.05 -2.48
CA MET A 182 -3.27 3.40 -3.23
C MET A 182 -4.20 2.19 -3.39
N ASP A 183 -3.64 1.01 -3.68
CA ASP A 183 -4.36 -0.26 -3.73
C ASP A 183 -5.00 -0.61 -2.38
N HIS A 184 -4.28 -0.41 -1.26
CA HIS A 184 -4.85 -0.57 0.08
C HIS A 184 -6.06 0.34 0.33
N GLY A 185 -6.05 1.56 -0.21
CA GLY A 185 -7.18 2.48 -0.16
C GLY A 185 -8.42 1.91 -0.87
N LEU A 186 -8.24 1.47 -2.13
CA LEU A 186 -9.30 0.83 -2.91
C LEU A 186 -9.82 -0.43 -2.21
N TYR A 187 -8.92 -1.19 -1.61
CA TYR A 187 -9.25 -2.38 -0.87
C TYR A 187 -10.18 -2.11 0.32
N LEU A 188 -9.80 -1.15 1.15
CA LEU A 188 -10.59 -0.76 2.31
C LEU A 188 -11.95 -0.20 1.88
N ALA A 189 -12.00 0.55 0.77
CA ALA A 189 -13.25 1.03 0.21
C ALA A 189 -14.19 -0.13 -0.11
N VAL A 190 -13.72 -1.20 -0.77
CA VAL A 190 -14.59 -2.34 -1.10
C VAL A 190 -15.17 -2.99 0.15
N VAL A 191 -14.37 -3.16 1.19
CA VAL A 191 -14.77 -3.82 2.44
C VAL A 191 -15.82 -3.01 3.21
N LYS A 192 -15.66 -1.69 3.21
CA LYS A 192 -16.43 -0.77 4.05
C LYS A 192 -17.62 -0.15 3.32
N VAL A 193 -17.50 0.10 2.02
CA VAL A 193 -18.45 0.86 1.19
C VAL A 193 -19.32 -0.08 0.37
N VAL A 194 -18.77 -1.19 -0.14
CA VAL A 194 -19.54 -2.12 -0.99
C VAL A 194 -20.26 -3.15 -0.12
N GLU A 195 -21.59 -3.08 -0.11
CA GLU A 195 -22.43 -4.00 0.68
C GLU A 195 -22.74 -5.31 -0.07
N ILE A 196 -22.54 -5.36 -1.39
CA ILE A 196 -22.90 -6.52 -2.22
C ILE A 196 -21.73 -7.52 -2.29
N PRO A 197 -21.89 -8.76 -1.78
CA PRO A 197 -20.78 -9.70 -1.60
C PRO A 197 -20.14 -10.19 -2.90
N PHE A 198 -20.94 -10.42 -3.95
CA PHE A 198 -20.42 -10.98 -5.21
C PHE A 198 -19.61 -9.97 -6.05
N PRO A 199 -20.09 -8.75 -6.34
CA PRO A 199 -19.29 -7.72 -7.02
C PRO A 199 -18.04 -7.33 -6.22
N ALA A 200 -18.13 -7.28 -4.89
CA ALA A 200 -16.97 -7.04 -4.03
C ALA A 200 -15.91 -8.13 -4.20
N ALA A 201 -16.31 -9.40 -4.27
CA ALA A 201 -15.40 -10.52 -4.51
C ALA A 201 -14.67 -10.40 -5.86
N LEU A 202 -15.42 -10.11 -6.93
CA LEU A 202 -14.84 -9.93 -8.27
C LEU A 202 -13.89 -8.74 -8.32
N PHE A 203 -14.24 -7.63 -7.66
CA PHE A 203 -13.37 -6.47 -7.57
C PHE A 203 -12.08 -6.79 -6.82
N VAL A 204 -12.16 -7.47 -5.66
CA VAL A 204 -10.99 -7.89 -4.88
C VAL A 204 -10.10 -8.83 -5.68
N LEU A 205 -10.70 -9.77 -6.42
CA LEU A 205 -9.96 -10.66 -7.30
C LEU A 205 -9.26 -9.89 -8.44
N GLY A 206 -9.96 -8.94 -9.06
CA GLY A 206 -9.38 -8.05 -10.06
C GLY A 206 -8.22 -7.22 -9.50
N LEU A 207 -8.38 -6.70 -8.28
CA LEU A 207 -7.33 -5.95 -7.58
C LEU A 207 -6.13 -6.84 -7.24
N LEU A 208 -6.35 -8.08 -6.81
CA LEU A 208 -5.29 -9.07 -6.61
C LEU A 208 -4.49 -9.28 -7.91
N PHE A 209 -5.17 -9.52 -9.04
CA PHE A 209 -4.48 -9.70 -10.32
C PHE A 209 -3.72 -8.44 -10.74
N TYR A 210 -4.33 -7.26 -10.60
CA TYR A 210 -3.69 -5.98 -10.86
C TYR A 210 -2.43 -5.78 -10.01
N THR A 211 -2.50 -6.05 -8.71
CA THR A 211 -1.34 -5.93 -7.81
C THR A 211 -0.26 -6.97 -8.16
N LEU A 212 -0.64 -8.19 -8.54
CA LEU A 212 0.33 -9.21 -9.01
C LEU A 212 1.04 -8.78 -10.29
N ILE A 213 0.31 -8.22 -11.25
CA ILE A 213 0.88 -7.67 -12.50
C ILE A 213 1.82 -6.52 -12.17
N THR A 214 1.42 -5.61 -11.28
CA THR A 214 2.25 -4.48 -10.83
C THR A 214 3.56 -4.97 -10.19
N ILE A 215 3.50 -5.98 -9.33
CA ILE A 215 4.67 -6.61 -8.72
C ILE A 215 5.54 -7.29 -9.79
N ALA A 216 4.94 -8.00 -10.75
CA ALA A 216 5.67 -8.64 -11.82
C ALA A 216 6.43 -7.60 -12.65
N ILE A 217 5.74 -6.54 -13.11
CA ILE A 217 6.35 -5.43 -13.84
C ILE A 217 7.53 -4.86 -13.04
N LEU A 218 7.36 -4.61 -11.75
CA LEU A 218 8.44 -4.13 -10.89
C LEU A 218 9.65 -5.07 -10.86
N VAL A 219 9.40 -6.37 -10.67
CA VAL A 219 10.47 -7.38 -10.60
C VAL A 219 11.27 -7.45 -11.89
N PHE A 220 10.63 -7.24 -13.04
CA PHE A 220 11.32 -7.27 -14.34
C PHE A 220 11.95 -5.92 -14.68
N MET A 221 11.24 -4.81 -14.44
CA MET A 221 11.68 -3.46 -14.81
C MET A 221 12.83 -2.97 -13.94
N LEU A 222 12.77 -3.16 -12.62
CA LEU A 222 13.73 -2.53 -11.72
C LEU A 222 15.18 -3.05 -11.92
N PRO A 223 15.42 -4.36 -12.10
CA PRO A 223 16.74 -4.85 -12.50
C PRO A 223 17.20 -4.27 -13.84
N MET A 224 16.30 -4.19 -14.83
CA MET A 224 16.62 -3.70 -16.17
C MET A 224 17.05 -2.23 -16.13
N VAL A 225 16.23 -1.37 -15.52
CA VAL A 225 16.51 0.06 -15.38
C VAL A 225 17.81 0.27 -14.62
N ARG A 226 18.04 -0.49 -13.54
CA ARG A 226 19.28 -0.39 -12.76
C ARG A 226 20.51 -0.84 -13.54
N ARG A 227 20.41 -1.86 -14.40
CA ARG A 227 21.52 -2.31 -15.24
C ARG A 227 21.91 -1.27 -16.27
N LEU A 228 20.93 -0.54 -16.81
CA LEU A 228 21.16 0.51 -17.80
C LEU A 228 21.72 1.78 -17.15
N THR A 229 21.18 2.19 -16.00
CA THR A 229 21.48 3.51 -15.41
C THR A 229 22.35 3.50 -14.16
N GLY A 230 22.64 2.32 -13.61
CA GLY A 230 23.33 2.18 -12.32
C GLY A 230 22.55 2.69 -11.10
N SER A 231 21.40 3.36 -11.30
CA SER A 231 20.61 4.03 -10.28
C SER A 231 19.18 3.51 -10.17
N ILE A 232 18.52 3.86 -9.07
CA ILE A 232 17.08 3.68 -8.85
C ILE A 232 16.36 5.04 -8.74
N ASN A 233 17.10 6.14 -8.88
CA ASN A 233 16.59 7.51 -8.82
C ASN A 233 16.17 7.96 -10.22
N LEU A 234 14.92 8.41 -10.34
CA LEU A 234 14.34 8.85 -11.61
C LEU A 234 15.01 10.07 -12.20
N ASP A 235 15.54 10.99 -11.37
CA ASP A 235 16.23 12.18 -11.87
C ASP A 235 17.56 11.79 -12.54
N GLU A 236 18.24 10.78 -12.00
CA GLU A 236 19.49 10.24 -12.56
C GLU A 236 19.21 9.46 -13.85
N ILE A 237 18.18 8.61 -13.84
CA ILE A 237 17.71 7.87 -15.02
C ILE A 237 17.35 8.83 -16.17
N ALA A 238 16.58 9.89 -15.88
CA ALA A 238 16.19 10.87 -16.88
C ALA A 238 17.43 11.58 -17.46
N LYS A 239 18.37 12.02 -16.59
CA LYS A 239 19.59 12.70 -17.03
C LYS A 239 20.43 11.84 -17.97
N GLU A 240 20.60 10.56 -17.67
CA GLU A 240 21.38 9.64 -18.52
C GLU A 240 20.69 9.38 -19.87
N SER A 241 19.35 9.22 -19.89
CA SER A 241 18.62 9.03 -21.15
C SER A 241 18.72 10.22 -22.13
N PHE A 242 18.93 11.44 -21.63
CA PHE A 242 19.11 12.63 -22.48
C PHE A 242 20.54 12.83 -22.98
N LEU A 243 21.53 12.10 -22.45
CA LEU A 243 22.91 12.19 -22.90
C LEU A 243 23.24 11.20 -24.02
N GLU A 244 22.38 10.21 -24.25
CA GLU A 244 22.55 9.16 -25.27
C GLU A 244 21.75 9.40 -26.56
N GLY A 245 20.96 10.48 -26.64
CA GLY A 245 20.16 10.87 -27.81
C GLY A 245 20.60 12.19 -28.42
#